data_AF-A0A6G1HDK2-F1
#
_entry.id   AF-A0A6G1HDK2-F1
#
_cell.length_a   1.000
_cell.length_b   1.000
_cell.length_c   1.000
_cell.angle_alpha   90.00
_cell.angle_beta   90.00
_cell.angle_gamma   90.00
#
_symmetry.space_group_name_H-M   'P 1'
#
loop_
_entity.id
_entity.type
_entity.pdbx_description
1 polymer ?
#
loop_
_entity_poly.entity_id
_entity_poly.type
_entity_poly.pdbx_seq_one_letter_code
_entity_poly.pdbx_strand_id
1 'polypeptide(L)'
;MNAGNSAAYTNIEQQALRELHRLQGLMQRRFPGSDVHSWNAKDVLKHVRAIAKAEHERRDRIKLDMLNEQHRNKILMQAGETPIPRTRGVFGQRPLCNNNGLGAVLSEKTVWCPWVDVSKPVAGWPGQQEMAWEGDERAKTKVGRMMPIPRVPGNGTIAWHKMNAIDANKFDHFPKVPTGEDIYAPTEEIEEDVVPGLLNSSILEAIDSDEIK
;
A
#
# COMPACT_ATOMS: atom_id res chain seq x y z
N MET A 1 -31.07 -19.71 19.60
CA MET A 1 -31.50 -18.77 20.66
C MET A 1 -30.24 -18.15 21.27
N ASN A 2 -29.94 -16.89 20.93
CA ASN A 2 -28.70 -16.18 21.33
C ASN A 2 -28.97 -15.27 22.55
N ALA A 3 -29.07 -15.84 23.75
CA ALA A 3 -29.22 -15.05 24.97
C ALA A 3 -27.92 -14.32 25.39
N GLY A 4 -26.75 -14.86 25.02
CA GLY A 4 -25.45 -14.32 25.43
C GLY A 4 -25.04 -13.00 24.78
N ASN A 5 -25.50 -12.73 23.54
CA ASN A 5 -25.14 -11.50 22.85
C ASN A 5 -25.94 -10.29 23.34
N SER A 6 -27.19 -10.48 23.77
CA SER A 6 -28.06 -9.38 24.20
C SER A 6 -27.53 -8.63 25.42
N ALA A 7 -26.99 -9.36 26.41
CA ALA A 7 -26.43 -8.78 27.63
C ALA A 7 -25.10 -8.02 27.42
N ALA A 8 -24.31 -8.42 26.42
CA ALA A 8 -23.09 -7.71 26.06
C ALA A 8 -23.41 -6.37 25.37
N TYR A 9 -24.45 -6.33 24.52
CA TYR A 9 -24.86 -5.10 23.84
C TYR A 9 -25.47 -4.07 24.78
N THR A 10 -26.28 -4.50 25.75
CA THR A 10 -26.83 -3.58 26.76
C THR A 10 -25.73 -2.93 27.60
N ASN A 11 -24.63 -3.66 27.88
CA ASN A 11 -23.47 -3.11 28.58
C ASN A 11 -22.73 -2.05 27.74
N ILE A 12 -22.52 -2.30 26.44
CA ILE A 12 -21.86 -1.34 25.53
C ILE A 12 -22.71 -0.07 25.35
N GLU A 13 -24.03 -0.21 25.19
CA GLU A 13 -24.95 0.94 25.10
C GLU A 13 -24.90 1.79 26.38
N GLN A 14 -24.89 1.14 27.55
CA GLN A 14 -24.78 1.84 28.84
C GLN A 14 -23.41 2.51 29.03
N GLN A 15 -22.32 1.87 28.61
CA GLN A 15 -20.99 2.44 28.66
C GLN A 15 -20.86 3.66 27.73
N ALA A 16 -21.39 3.58 26.51
CA ALA A 16 -21.39 4.69 25.56
C ALA A 16 -22.18 5.90 26.07
N LEU A 17 -23.30 5.68 26.78
CA LEU A 17 -24.08 6.76 27.39
C LEU A 17 -23.35 7.44 28.56
N ARG A 18 -22.60 6.67 29.37
CA ARG A 18 -21.79 7.23 30.47
C ARG A 18 -20.67 8.13 29.96
N GLU A 19 -20.06 7.74 28.84
CA GLU A 19 -18.95 8.47 28.22
C GLU A 19 -19.40 9.66 27.37
N LEU A 20 -20.70 9.82 27.11
CA LEU A 20 -21.23 10.83 26.19
C LEU A 20 -20.78 12.25 26.55
N HIS A 21 -20.97 12.67 27.80
CA HIS A 21 -20.61 14.04 28.23
C HIS A 21 -19.10 14.29 28.16
N ARG A 22 -18.29 13.25 28.44
CA ARG A 22 -16.83 13.31 28.32
C ARG A 22 -16.43 13.51 26.86
N LEU A 23 -17.01 12.72 25.96
CA LEU A 23 -16.74 12.77 24.53
C LEU A 23 -17.22 14.08 23.89
N GLN A 24 -18.39 14.60 24.28
CA GLN A 24 -18.89 15.89 23.80
C GLN A 24 -17.90 17.03 24.13
N GLY A 25 -17.43 17.11 25.38
CA GLY A 25 -16.47 18.14 25.80
C GLY A 25 -15.13 18.04 25.09
N LEU A 26 -14.65 16.82 24.83
CA LEU A 26 -13.42 16.59 24.06
C LEU A 26 -13.59 16.96 22.58
N MET A 27 -14.70 16.53 21.97
CA MET A 27 -14.99 16.81 20.56
C MET A 27 -15.20 18.29 20.30
N GLN A 28 -15.87 19.02 21.20
CA GLN A 28 -16.05 20.47 21.06
C GLN A 28 -14.70 21.23 21.11
N ARG A 29 -13.75 20.78 21.94
CA ARG A 29 -12.42 21.42 22.08
C ARG A 29 -11.49 21.08 20.93
N ARG A 30 -11.44 19.82 20.50
CA ARG A 30 -10.51 19.32 19.47
C ARG A 30 -11.05 19.48 18.05
N PHE A 31 -12.38 19.38 17.86
CA PHE A 31 -13.04 19.31 16.56
C PHE A 31 -14.36 20.12 16.54
N PRO A 32 -14.30 21.46 16.61
CA PRO A 32 -15.49 22.31 16.72
C PRO A 32 -16.42 22.29 15.50
N GLY A 33 -15.97 21.76 14.35
CA GLY A 33 -16.79 21.56 13.15
C GLY A 33 -17.44 20.18 13.03
N SER A 34 -17.28 19.31 14.04
CA SER A 34 -17.79 17.94 14.01
C SER A 34 -19.19 17.84 14.62
N ASP A 35 -20.15 17.27 13.88
CA ASP A 35 -21.52 17.06 14.37
C ASP A 35 -21.58 16.22 15.67
N VAL A 36 -20.54 15.45 15.97
CA VAL A 36 -20.45 14.54 17.13
C VAL A 36 -20.59 15.28 18.47
N HIS A 37 -20.10 16.52 18.58
CA HIS A 37 -20.26 17.28 19.83
C HIS A 37 -21.72 17.68 20.11
N SER A 38 -22.57 17.69 19.07
CA SER A 38 -24.00 18.03 19.16
C SER A 38 -24.91 16.81 19.33
N TRP A 39 -24.35 15.60 19.39
CA TRP A 39 -25.12 14.37 19.47
C TRP A 39 -25.84 14.22 20.79
N ASN A 40 -27.12 13.82 20.72
CA ASN A 40 -27.88 13.43 21.89
C ASN A 40 -27.75 11.94 22.18
N ALA A 41 -28.22 11.50 23.35
CA ALA A 41 -28.23 10.07 23.72
C ALA A 41 -28.87 9.17 22.64
N LYS A 42 -29.91 9.66 21.95
CA LYS A 42 -30.56 8.93 20.85
C LYS A 42 -29.63 8.73 19.64
N ASP A 43 -28.82 9.73 19.31
CA ASP A 43 -27.91 9.69 18.16
C ASP A 43 -26.75 8.74 18.41
N VAL A 44 -26.23 8.76 19.64
CA VAL A 44 -25.18 7.85 20.11
C VAL A 44 -25.65 6.40 20.05
N LEU A 45 -26.85 6.10 20.57
CA LEU A 45 -27.42 4.75 20.49
C LEU A 45 -27.66 4.31 19.05
N LYS A 46 -28.14 5.22 18.19
CA LYS A 46 -28.30 4.95 16.76
C LYS A 46 -26.96 4.62 16.10
N HIS A 47 -25.91 5.35 16.43
CA HIS A 47 -24.56 5.11 15.92
C HIS A 47 -23.97 3.79 16.40
N VAL A 48 -24.04 3.48 17.70
CA VAL A 48 -23.56 2.21 18.27
C VAL A 48 -24.26 1.02 17.63
N ARG A 49 -25.58 1.11 17.43
CA ARG A 49 -26.36 0.08 16.70
C ARG A 49 -25.96 -0.03 15.24
N ALA A 50 -25.70 1.09 14.57
CA ALA A 50 -25.22 1.11 13.20
C ALA A 50 -23.84 0.44 13.07
N ILE A 51 -22.91 0.71 13.98
CA ILE A 51 -21.61 0.02 14.05
C ILE A 51 -21.80 -1.47 14.25
N ALA A 52 -22.62 -1.87 15.23
CA ALA A 52 -22.87 -3.29 15.51
C ALA A 52 -23.46 -4.02 14.29
N LYS A 53 -24.41 -3.38 13.59
CA LYS A 53 -24.98 -3.90 12.35
C LYS A 53 -23.92 -4.01 11.26
N ALA A 54 -23.11 -2.97 11.04
CA ALA A 54 -22.05 -2.97 10.03
C ALA A 54 -20.99 -4.06 10.30
N GLU A 55 -20.60 -4.26 11.56
CA GLU A 55 -19.68 -5.34 11.95
C GLU A 55 -20.30 -6.73 11.75
N HIS A 56 -21.60 -6.90 12.06
CA HIS A 56 -22.30 -8.15 11.79
C HIS A 56 -22.32 -8.45 10.30
N GLU A 57 -22.71 -7.48 9.47
CA GLU A 57 -22.70 -7.62 8.01
C GLU A 57 -21.29 -7.89 7.47
N ARG A 58 -20.25 -7.25 8.02
CA ARG A 58 -18.86 -7.50 7.65
C ARG A 58 -18.45 -8.93 7.96
N ARG A 59 -18.79 -9.44 9.14
CA ARG A 59 -18.53 -10.84 9.54
C ARG A 59 -19.28 -11.83 8.65
N ASP A 60 -20.53 -11.54 8.32
CA ASP A 60 -21.33 -12.40 7.45
C ASP A 60 -20.76 -12.44 6.04
N ARG A 61 -20.34 -11.30 5.48
CA ARG A 61 -19.64 -11.24 4.19
C ARG A 61 -18.35 -12.09 4.21
N ILE A 62 -17.53 -11.93 5.24
CA ILE A 62 -16.29 -12.71 5.39
C ILE A 62 -16.57 -14.22 5.48
N LYS A 63 -17.58 -14.62 6.25
CA LYS A 63 -17.98 -16.05 6.35
C LYS A 63 -18.46 -16.59 5.02
N LEU A 64 -19.24 -15.81 4.28
CA LEU A 64 -19.78 -16.19 2.98
C LEU A 64 -18.66 -16.34 1.93
N ASP A 65 -17.68 -15.43 1.95
CA ASP A 65 -16.46 -15.53 1.13
C ASP A 65 -15.65 -16.79 1.47
N MET A 66 -15.46 -17.11 2.76
CA MET A 66 -14.78 -18.33 3.19
C MET A 66 -15.50 -19.60 2.74
N LEU A 67 -16.83 -19.65 2.85
CA LEU A 67 -17.64 -20.78 2.39
C LEU A 67 -17.54 -20.98 0.88
N ASN A 68 -17.63 -19.89 0.12
CA ASN A 68 -17.45 -19.93 -1.33
C ASN A 68 -16.03 -20.41 -1.73
N GLU A 69 -15.01 -19.98 -0.98
CA GLU A 69 -13.63 -20.42 -1.20
C GLU A 69 -13.46 -21.92 -0.90
N GLN A 70 -13.99 -22.41 0.21
CA GLN A 70 -13.99 -23.83 0.56
C GLN A 70 -14.66 -24.67 -0.54
N HIS A 71 -15.81 -24.21 -1.04
CA HIS A 71 -16.52 -24.89 -2.12
C HIS A 71 -15.69 -24.93 -3.41
N ARG A 72 -15.10 -23.80 -3.80
CA ARG A 72 -14.21 -23.73 -4.98
C ARG A 72 -13.00 -24.64 -4.85
N ASN A 73 -12.32 -24.62 -3.70
CA ASN A 73 -11.15 -25.45 -3.46
C ASN A 73 -11.49 -26.94 -3.48
N LYS A 74 -12.68 -27.33 -3.00
CA LYS A 74 -13.18 -28.71 -3.09
C LYS A 74 -13.38 -29.15 -4.55
N ILE A 75 -13.91 -28.28 -5.41
CA ILE A 75 -14.06 -28.55 -6.85
C ILE A 75 -12.68 -28.74 -7.52
N LEU A 76 -11.73 -27.86 -7.24
CA LEU A 76 -10.37 -27.93 -7.80
C LEU A 76 -9.63 -29.19 -7.38
N MET A 77 -9.72 -29.57 -6.10
CA MET A 77 -9.14 -30.82 -5.61
C MET A 77 -9.76 -32.06 -6.25
N GLN A 78 -11.07 -32.05 -6.52
CA GLN A 78 -11.73 -33.14 -7.24
C GLN A 78 -11.28 -33.23 -8.71
N ALA A 79 -10.89 -32.11 -9.31
CA ALA A 79 -10.34 -32.05 -10.67
C ALA A 79 -8.84 -32.42 -10.74
N GLY A 80 -8.18 -32.72 -9.61
CA GLY A 80 -6.74 -33.00 -9.55
C GLY A 80 -5.85 -31.75 -9.63
N GLU A 81 -6.44 -30.56 -9.49
CA GLU A 81 -5.71 -29.29 -9.49
C GLU A 81 -5.35 -28.87 -8.05
N THR A 82 -4.18 -28.29 -7.87
CA THR A 82 -3.78 -27.71 -6.58
C THR A 82 -4.51 -26.39 -6.34
N PRO A 83 -5.25 -26.21 -5.22
CA PRO A 83 -5.89 -24.94 -4.93
C PRO A 83 -4.84 -23.84 -4.75
N ILE A 84 -4.85 -22.85 -5.65
CA ILE A 84 -4.03 -21.65 -5.51
C ILE A 84 -4.68 -20.79 -4.39
N PRO A 85 -3.97 -20.49 -3.29
CA PRO A 85 -4.49 -19.61 -2.25
C PRO A 85 -4.92 -18.29 -2.90
N ARG A 86 -6.09 -17.75 -2.53
CA ARG A 86 -6.38 -16.35 -2.86
C ARG A 86 -5.37 -15.48 -2.10
N THR A 87 -4.30 -15.08 -2.77
CA THR A 87 -3.56 -13.90 -2.35
C THR A 87 -4.58 -12.76 -2.31
N ARG A 88 -4.65 -12.02 -1.19
CA ARG A 88 -5.36 -10.73 -1.21
C ARG A 88 -4.77 -9.99 -2.41
N GLY A 89 -5.61 -9.64 -3.37
CA GLY A 89 -5.14 -8.96 -4.58
C GLY A 89 -4.22 -7.82 -4.18
N VAL A 90 -3.14 -7.61 -4.92
CA VAL A 90 -2.15 -6.56 -4.61
C VAL A 90 -2.90 -5.25 -4.32
N PHE A 91 -2.54 -4.55 -3.23
CA PHE A 91 -3.24 -3.35 -2.74
C PHE A 91 -4.73 -3.52 -2.40
N GLY A 92 -5.17 -4.71 -1.97
CA GLY A 92 -6.56 -4.95 -1.59
C GLY A 92 -7.53 -4.87 -2.77
N GLN A 93 -7.10 -5.39 -3.93
CA GLN A 93 -7.81 -5.30 -5.22
C GLN A 93 -7.91 -3.89 -5.80
N ARG A 94 -7.19 -2.91 -5.24
CA ARG A 94 -7.05 -1.61 -5.89
C ARG A 94 -6.17 -1.76 -7.13
N PRO A 95 -6.47 -1.04 -8.21
CA PRO A 95 -5.60 -1.07 -9.38
C PRO A 95 -4.23 -0.55 -8.99
N LEU A 96 -3.18 -1.16 -9.55
CA LEU A 96 -1.79 -0.74 -9.35
C LEU A 96 -1.53 0.67 -9.88
N CYS A 97 -2.42 1.16 -10.74
CA CYS A 97 -2.28 2.41 -11.46
C CYS A 97 -3.59 3.19 -11.40
N ASN A 98 -3.49 4.50 -11.32
CA ASN A 98 -4.64 5.37 -11.50
C ASN A 98 -4.98 5.54 -13.00
N ASN A 99 -6.07 6.25 -13.28
CA ASN A 99 -6.53 6.50 -14.67
C ASN A 99 -5.51 7.27 -15.53
N ASN A 100 -4.48 7.85 -14.93
CA ASN A 100 -3.42 8.61 -15.61
C ASN A 100 -2.14 7.77 -15.82
N GLY A 101 -2.16 6.48 -15.50
CA GLY A 101 -1.00 5.59 -15.63
C GLY A 101 0.09 5.79 -14.57
N LEU A 102 -0.22 6.46 -13.46
CA LEU A 102 0.69 6.65 -12.32
C LEU A 102 0.46 5.55 -11.28
N GLY A 103 1.52 5.13 -10.61
CA GLY A 103 1.47 4.10 -9.57
C GLY A 103 0.55 4.47 -8.42
N ALA A 104 -0.11 3.48 -7.84
CA ALA A 104 -0.98 3.64 -6.68
C ALA A 104 -0.23 4.10 -5.42
N VAL A 105 1.09 3.88 -5.40
CA VAL A 105 2.00 4.33 -4.35
C VAL A 105 2.70 5.59 -4.82
N LEU A 106 2.57 6.68 -4.05
CA LEU A 106 3.14 8.01 -4.32
C LEU A 106 2.64 8.73 -5.59
N SER A 107 1.77 8.11 -6.41
CA SER A 107 1.30 8.71 -7.68
C SER A 107 2.44 9.05 -8.65
N GLU A 108 3.50 8.24 -8.65
CA GLU A 108 4.67 8.41 -9.52
C GLU A 108 4.68 7.48 -10.73
N LYS A 109 5.42 7.84 -11.79
CA LYS A 109 5.61 6.96 -12.95
C LYS A 109 6.50 5.77 -12.54
N THR A 110 6.03 4.54 -12.77
CA THR A 110 6.74 3.31 -12.35
C THR A 110 6.51 2.13 -13.28
N VAL A 111 7.54 1.33 -13.64
CA VAL A 111 7.58 0.17 -14.61
C VAL A 111 6.44 -0.85 -14.48
N TRP A 112 5.74 -0.85 -13.35
CA TRP A 112 4.58 -1.70 -13.06
C TRP A 112 3.26 -1.20 -13.64
N CYS A 113 3.22 0.01 -14.20
CA CYS A 113 2.02 0.61 -14.75
C CYS A 113 1.94 0.59 -16.28
N PRO A 114 0.79 0.24 -16.88
CA PRO A 114 0.60 0.38 -18.32
C PRO A 114 0.62 1.87 -18.69
N TRP A 115 1.67 2.34 -19.35
CA TRP A 115 1.72 3.71 -19.88
C TRP A 115 0.91 3.83 -21.16
N VAL A 116 0.32 5.02 -21.33
CA VAL A 116 -0.19 5.52 -22.62
C VAL A 116 0.86 6.42 -23.30
N ASP A 117 2.04 6.58 -22.69
CA ASP A 117 3.06 7.52 -23.16
C ASP A 117 3.85 6.94 -24.36
N VAL A 118 3.34 7.19 -25.56
CA VAL A 118 3.96 6.81 -26.85
C VAL A 118 5.32 7.47 -27.12
N SER A 119 5.75 8.42 -26.27
CA SER A 119 7.00 9.17 -26.47
C SER A 119 8.26 8.40 -26.03
N LYS A 120 8.13 7.46 -25.08
CA LYS A 120 9.28 6.68 -24.59
C LYS A 120 9.48 5.42 -25.45
N PRO A 121 10.72 5.12 -25.86
CA PRO A 121 11.02 3.87 -26.54
C PRO A 121 10.73 2.69 -25.61
N VAL A 122 9.96 1.71 -26.10
CA VAL A 122 9.67 0.46 -25.39
C VAL A 122 10.72 -0.57 -25.82
N ALA A 123 11.37 -1.20 -24.84
CA ALA A 123 12.32 -2.27 -25.12
C ALA A 123 11.61 -3.48 -25.74
N GLY A 124 12.25 -4.10 -26.73
CA GLY A 124 11.86 -5.44 -27.14
C GLY A 124 12.26 -6.49 -26.10
N TRP A 125 11.82 -7.73 -26.32
CA TRP A 125 12.40 -8.87 -25.59
C TRP A 125 13.89 -9.02 -25.93
N PRO A 126 14.74 -9.40 -24.96
CA PRO A 126 16.16 -9.57 -25.19
C PRO A 126 16.42 -10.70 -26.19
N GLY A 127 17.43 -10.50 -27.02
CA GLY A 127 17.86 -11.51 -27.98
C GLY A 127 18.55 -12.69 -27.31
N GLN A 128 18.70 -13.81 -28.03
CA GLN A 128 19.35 -15.01 -27.50
C GLN A 128 20.79 -14.76 -27.02
N GLN A 129 21.56 -13.96 -27.76
CA GLN A 129 22.94 -13.61 -27.38
C GLN A 129 22.99 -12.76 -26.11
N GLU A 130 22.05 -11.82 -25.96
CA GLU A 130 21.97 -10.95 -24.79
C GLU A 130 21.57 -11.75 -23.53
N MET A 131 20.60 -12.67 -23.66
CA MET A 131 20.23 -13.59 -22.58
C MET A 131 21.38 -14.53 -22.19
N ALA A 132 22.15 -15.02 -23.16
CA ALA A 132 23.31 -15.88 -22.86
C ALA A 132 24.39 -15.10 -22.10
N TRP A 133 24.70 -13.88 -22.54
CA TRP A 133 25.73 -13.04 -21.92
C TRP A 133 25.33 -12.58 -20.51
N GLU A 134 24.17 -11.93 -20.36
CA GLU A 134 23.72 -11.36 -19.07
C GLU A 134 23.20 -12.42 -18.09
N GLY A 135 22.73 -13.56 -18.61
CA GLY A 135 22.25 -14.70 -17.84
C GLY A 135 23.36 -15.70 -17.52
N ASP A 136 23.55 -16.67 -18.41
CA ASP A 136 24.34 -17.88 -18.13
C ASP A 136 25.85 -17.64 -18.04
N GLU A 137 26.40 -16.74 -18.86
CA GLU A 137 27.83 -16.42 -18.81
C GLU A 137 28.16 -15.54 -17.62
N ARG A 138 27.34 -14.52 -17.35
CA ARG A 138 27.47 -13.68 -16.14
C ARG A 138 27.31 -14.49 -14.86
N ALA A 139 26.46 -15.51 -14.83
CA ALA A 139 26.31 -16.42 -13.69
C ALA A 139 27.62 -17.11 -13.27
N LYS A 140 28.51 -17.37 -14.24
CA LYS A 140 29.81 -18.00 -13.99
C LYS A 140 30.83 -17.03 -13.37
N THR A 141 30.52 -15.75 -13.35
CA THR A 141 31.35 -14.71 -12.72
C THR A 141 30.91 -14.45 -11.27
N LYS A 142 31.70 -13.68 -10.51
CA LYS A 142 31.37 -13.31 -9.13
C LYS A 142 30.24 -12.29 -8.99
N VAL A 143 29.69 -11.77 -10.09
CA VAL A 143 28.63 -10.73 -10.06
C VAL A 143 27.20 -11.28 -10.22
N GLY A 144 27.05 -12.60 -10.37
CA GLY A 144 25.76 -13.28 -10.41
C GLY A 144 24.93 -13.05 -11.67
N ARG A 145 23.77 -13.71 -11.73
CA ARG A 145 22.80 -13.56 -12.83
C ARG A 145 22.09 -12.22 -12.74
N MET A 146 21.97 -11.52 -13.87
CA MET A 146 21.15 -10.31 -13.98
C MET A 146 20.27 -10.42 -15.21
N MET A 147 19.06 -9.89 -15.12
CA MET A 147 18.20 -9.76 -16.30
C MET A 147 18.85 -8.80 -17.30
N PRO A 148 18.76 -9.07 -18.61
CA PRO A 148 19.18 -8.13 -19.65
C PRO A 148 18.66 -6.71 -19.40
N ILE A 149 19.54 -5.73 -19.56
CA ILE A 149 19.19 -4.32 -19.41
C ILE A 149 18.23 -3.93 -20.54
N PRO A 150 17.07 -3.32 -20.27
CA PRO A 150 16.19 -2.81 -21.32
C PRO A 150 16.91 -1.77 -22.19
N ARG A 151 16.98 -2.00 -23.50
CA ARG A 151 17.69 -1.13 -24.46
C ARG A 151 16.75 -0.50 -25.48
N VAL A 152 17.14 0.67 -25.97
CA VAL A 152 16.44 1.37 -27.05
C VAL A 152 16.50 0.48 -28.31
N PRO A 153 15.36 0.20 -28.96
CA PRO A 153 15.34 -0.61 -30.17
C PRO A 153 16.27 -0.06 -31.25
N GLY A 154 17.26 -0.86 -31.65
CA GLY A 154 18.18 -0.51 -32.74
C GLY A 154 17.59 -0.80 -34.12
N ASN A 155 18.15 -0.17 -35.15
CA ASN A 155 17.84 -0.40 -36.57
C ASN A 155 18.43 -1.73 -37.13
N GLY A 156 18.85 -2.66 -36.27
CA GLY A 156 19.44 -3.95 -36.64
C GLY A 156 20.91 -3.92 -37.11
N THR A 157 21.51 -2.75 -37.33
CA THR A 157 22.95 -2.65 -37.72
C THR A 157 23.89 -2.46 -36.54
N ILE A 158 23.37 -1.97 -35.42
CA ILE A 158 24.15 -1.79 -34.18
C ILE A 158 24.11 -3.08 -33.38
N ALA A 159 25.27 -3.58 -32.96
CA ALA A 159 25.34 -4.73 -32.07
C ALA A 159 24.68 -4.41 -30.72
N TRP A 160 23.96 -5.37 -30.14
CA TRP A 160 23.14 -5.17 -28.93
C TRP A 160 23.92 -4.53 -27.76
N HIS A 161 25.18 -4.90 -27.57
CA HIS A 161 26.03 -4.38 -26.49
C HIS A 161 26.39 -2.89 -26.66
N LYS A 162 26.22 -2.32 -27.87
CA LYS A 162 26.41 -0.89 -28.16
C LYS A 162 25.11 -0.10 -28.15
N MET A 163 23.96 -0.75 -27.98
CA MET A 163 22.68 -0.04 -27.91
C MET A 163 22.53 0.65 -26.55
N ASN A 164 21.98 1.85 -26.57
CA ASN A 164 21.73 2.64 -25.36
C ASN A 164 20.68 1.97 -24.48
N ALA A 165 20.89 2.01 -23.15
CA ALA A 165 19.89 1.60 -22.19
C ALA A 165 18.70 2.58 -22.21
N ILE A 166 17.49 2.07 -21.96
CA ILE A 166 16.31 2.91 -21.73
C ILE A 166 16.41 3.47 -20.32
N ASP A 167 16.18 4.78 -20.21
CA ASP A 167 16.19 5.46 -18.93
C ASP A 167 14.98 5.03 -18.06
N ALA A 168 15.27 4.55 -16.85
CA ALA A 168 14.26 4.12 -15.90
C ALA A 168 13.44 5.33 -15.41
N ASN A 169 12.22 5.13 -14.92
CA ASN A 169 11.55 6.24 -14.22
C ASN A 169 12.24 6.49 -12.88
N LYS A 170 12.11 7.70 -12.35
CA LYS A 170 12.73 8.08 -11.07
C LYS A 170 12.44 7.09 -9.94
N PHE A 171 11.20 6.61 -9.87
CA PHE A 171 10.76 5.65 -8.85
C PHE A 171 11.31 4.23 -9.06
N ASP A 172 11.72 3.88 -10.28
CA ASP A 172 12.24 2.56 -10.64
C ASP A 172 13.77 2.49 -10.62
N HIS A 173 14.43 3.61 -10.30
CA HIS A 173 15.88 3.61 -10.12
C HIS A 173 16.24 2.79 -8.89
N PHE A 174 17.24 1.91 -9.06
CA PHE A 174 17.86 1.27 -7.90
C PHE A 174 18.49 2.34 -6.99
N PRO A 175 18.45 2.15 -5.67
CA PRO A 175 19.19 3.02 -4.75
C PRO A 175 20.64 3.10 -5.20
N LYS A 176 21.13 4.31 -5.42
CA LYS A 176 22.55 4.50 -5.72
C LYS A 176 23.35 4.08 -4.49
N VAL A 177 24.50 3.45 -4.72
CA VAL A 177 25.44 3.18 -3.63
C VAL A 177 25.79 4.54 -3.01
N PRO A 178 25.59 4.74 -1.69
CA PRO A 178 25.91 6.00 -1.04
C PRO A 178 27.37 6.36 -1.31
N THR A 179 27.60 7.59 -1.73
CA THR A 179 28.94 8.15 -1.83
C THR A 179 29.50 8.39 -0.43
N GLY A 180 30.81 8.58 -0.32
CA GLY A 180 31.42 8.92 0.97
C GLY A 180 30.78 10.18 1.58
N GLU A 181 30.46 11.17 0.74
CA GLU A 181 29.74 12.38 1.17
C GLU A 181 28.35 12.05 1.71
N ASP A 182 27.58 11.18 1.05
CA ASP A 182 26.25 10.76 1.56
C ASP A 182 26.32 10.09 2.94
N ILE A 183 27.46 9.45 3.26
CA ILE A 183 27.70 8.79 4.55
C ILE A 183 28.21 9.78 5.61
N TYR A 184 29.10 10.70 5.22
CA TYR A 184 29.77 11.63 6.15
C TYR A 184 29.02 12.95 6.35
N ALA A 185 28.20 13.34 5.38
CA ALA A 185 27.39 14.55 5.37
C ALA A 185 26.05 14.25 4.69
N PRO A 186 25.13 13.55 5.38
CA PRO A 186 23.83 13.22 4.81
C PRO A 186 23.06 14.50 4.49
N THR A 187 23.00 14.86 3.20
CA THR A 187 22.31 16.09 2.73
C THR A 187 20.79 16.03 2.95
N GLU A 188 20.27 14.87 3.36
CA GLU A 188 18.86 14.66 3.71
C GLU A 188 18.57 14.90 5.21
N GLU A 189 19.57 15.24 6.03
CA GLU A 189 19.32 15.77 7.38
C GLU A 189 18.69 17.15 7.26
N ILE A 190 17.41 17.22 7.62
CA ILE A 190 16.69 18.48 7.75
C ILE A 190 17.18 19.12 9.05
N GLU A 191 17.73 20.34 8.97
CA GLU A 191 18.14 21.10 10.14
C GLU A 191 16.94 21.26 11.09
N GLU A 192 17.13 20.98 12.39
CA GLU A 192 16.04 20.94 13.39
C GLU A 192 15.23 22.23 13.48
N ASP A 193 15.82 23.37 13.11
CA ASP A 193 15.18 24.68 13.05
C ASP A 193 14.25 24.86 11.83
N VAL A 194 14.45 24.09 10.76
CA VAL A 194 13.59 24.05 9.57
C VAL A 194 12.42 23.07 9.77
N VAL A 195 12.58 22.07 10.63
CA VAL A 195 11.57 21.04 10.90
C VAL A 195 10.20 21.62 11.30
N PRO A 196 10.06 22.65 12.17
CA PRO A 196 8.76 23.26 12.51
C PRO A 196 8.06 23.99 11.36
N GLY A 197 8.80 24.35 10.30
CA GLY A 197 8.23 24.93 9.09
C GLY A 197 7.69 23.87 8.11
N LEU A 198 8.27 22.67 8.12
CA LEU A 198 7.89 21.54 7.27
C LEU A 198 6.84 20.65 7.93
N LEU A 199 6.94 20.47 9.24
CA LEU A 199 5.98 19.78 10.09
C LEU A 199 5.28 20.83 10.96
N ASN A 200 3.95 20.84 10.94
CA ASN A 200 3.17 21.72 11.81
C ASN A 200 3.58 21.52 13.28
N SER A 201 3.79 22.60 14.03
CA SER A 201 4.23 22.57 15.43
C SER A 201 3.35 21.67 16.31
N SER A 202 2.05 21.58 16.03
CA SER A 202 1.12 20.69 16.73
C SER A 202 1.42 19.20 16.57
N ILE A 203 2.06 18.79 15.47
CA ILE A 203 2.47 17.39 15.23
C ILE A 203 3.75 17.10 16.00
N LEU A 204 4.69 18.06 16.05
CA LEU A 204 5.93 17.92 16.81
C LEU A 204 5.65 17.79 18.31
N GLU A 205 4.78 18.64 18.86
CA GLU A 205 4.33 18.54 20.26
C GLU A 205 3.66 17.18 20.56
N ALA A 206 2.94 16.61 19.60
CA ALA A 206 2.30 15.31 19.79
C ALA A 206 3.32 14.15 19.80
N ILE A 207 4.35 14.21 18.94
CA ILE A 207 5.43 13.21 18.88
C ILE A 207 6.27 13.26 20.16
N ASP A 208 6.63 14.46 20.63
CA ASP A 208 7.41 14.62 21.87
C ASP A 208 6.59 14.31 23.13
N SER A 209 5.26 14.45 23.07
CA SER A 209 4.38 14.10 24.20
C SER A 209 4.24 12.59 24.43
N ASP A 210 4.60 11.77 23.44
CA ASP A 210 4.72 10.32 23.59
C ASP A 210 6.09 9.97 24.21
N GLU A 211 6.33 10.45 25.42
CA GLU A 211 7.22 9.73 26.35
C GLU A 211 6.59 8.35 26.57
N ILE A 212 7.11 7.37 25.82
CA ILE A 212 6.82 5.95 26.01
C ILE A 212 7.03 5.60 27.49
N LYS A 213 5.94 5.45 28.23
CA LYS A 213 5.88 4.80 29.54
C LYS A 213 5.35 3.38 29.41
#